data_AF-A0A182Y345-F1
#
_entry.id   AF-A0A182Y345-F1
#
_cell.length_a   1.000
_cell.length_b   1.000
_cell.length_c   1.000
_cell.angle_alpha   90.00
_cell.angle_beta   90.00
_cell.angle_gamma   90.00
#
_symmetry.space_group_name_H-M   'P 1'
#
loop_
_entity.id
_entity.type
_entity.pdbx_description
1 polymer ?
#
loop_
_entity_poly.entity_id
_entity_poly.type
_entity_poly.pdbx_seq_one_letter_code
_entity_poly.pdbx_strand_id
1 'polypeptide(L)'
;MAINPEKEEYELQYFNFSSEELVAQNIQMVQSLLNKSLTVFTEQLIQKQKIPDDPATRLRAGCNKTAIAIYNDCLPAMNNLNALYRKTFVIPDNVLIPTDLLHTRGYTEELEKSLEQEVQTAKDAVMQGAVFLASLEAELELHRELEACYEAEEEIIEQLKDFQEEEIDPDDVSDLVKRLEIAGIVVDGNAQESIVELDNFLLQK
;
A
#
# COMPACT_ATOMS: atom_id res chain seq x y z
N MET A 1 9.44 -37.58 30.10
CA MET A 1 9.19 -37.17 28.71
C MET A 1 9.98 -35.89 28.51
N ALA A 2 10.95 -35.91 27.60
CA ALA A 2 11.69 -34.71 27.25
C ALA A 2 10.72 -33.75 26.56
N ILE A 3 10.58 -32.55 27.10
CA ILE A 3 9.79 -31.47 26.49
C ILE A 3 10.56 -31.10 25.22
N ASN A 4 9.93 -31.24 24.05
CA ASN A 4 10.51 -30.75 22.80
C ASN A 4 10.13 -29.27 22.69
N PRO A 5 11.07 -28.33 22.89
CA PRO A 5 10.75 -26.90 22.97
C PRO A 5 10.09 -26.38 21.68
N GLU A 6 10.51 -26.88 20.51
CA GLU A 6 9.95 -26.48 19.22
C GLU A 6 8.48 -26.87 19.08
N LYS A 7 8.08 -27.99 19.68
CA LYS A 7 6.70 -28.46 19.65
C LYS A 7 5.80 -27.64 20.57
N GLU A 8 6.32 -27.25 21.73
CA GLU A 8 5.60 -26.40 22.67
C GLU A 8 5.39 -24.99 22.09
N GLU A 9 6.37 -24.44 21.36
CA GLU A 9 6.21 -23.18 20.63
C GLU A 9 5.11 -23.25 19.57
N TYR A 10 5.04 -24.36 18.83
CA TYR A 10 3.99 -24.58 17.82
C TYR A 10 2.59 -24.67 18.45
N GLU A 11 2.48 -25.39 19.56
CA GLU A 11 1.25 -25.49 20.35
C GLU A 11 0.84 -24.13 20.94
N LEU A 12 1.81 -23.35 21.40
CA LEU A 12 1.60 -22.00 21.93
C LEU A 12 1.09 -21.05 20.85
N GLN A 13 1.62 -21.12 19.63
CA GLN A 13 1.14 -20.31 18.50
C GLN A 13 -0.33 -20.57 18.18
N TYR A 14 -0.79 -21.82 18.29
CA TYR A 14 -2.18 -22.18 17.99
C TYR A 14 -3.13 -21.89 19.15
N PHE A 15 -2.79 -22.32 20.36
CA PHE A 15 -3.68 -22.25 21.51
C PHE A 15 -3.57 -20.93 22.29
N ASN A 16 -2.48 -20.17 22.13
CA ASN A 16 -2.12 -18.98 22.91
C ASN A 16 -1.90 -19.24 24.41
N PHE A 17 -1.78 -20.49 24.82
CA PHE A 17 -1.41 -20.89 26.18
C PHE A 17 -0.66 -22.22 26.13
N SER A 18 0.19 -22.49 27.11
CA SER A 18 0.86 -23.78 27.21
C SER A 18 0.04 -24.79 28.02
N SER A 19 0.19 -26.08 27.70
CA SER A 19 -0.47 -27.14 28.48
C SER A 19 0.02 -27.17 29.93
N GLU A 20 1.27 -26.76 30.20
CA GLU A 20 1.83 -26.62 31.54
C GLU A 20 1.23 -25.44 32.32
N GLU A 21 0.96 -24.31 31.67
CA GLU A 21 0.25 -23.18 32.29
C GLU A 21 -1.14 -23.60 32.76
N LEU A 22 -1.87 -24.36 31.94
CA LEU A 22 -3.19 -24.86 32.29
C LEU A 22 -3.14 -25.84 33.47
N VAL A 23 -2.13 -26.72 33.49
CA VAL A 23 -1.87 -27.63 34.62
C VAL A 23 -1.58 -26.83 35.89
N ALA A 24 -0.71 -25.83 35.83
CA ALA A 24 -0.34 -25.00 36.97
C ALA A 24 -1.56 -24.22 37.52
N GLN A 25 -2.34 -23.60 36.62
CA GLN A 25 -3.57 -22.89 36.99
C GLN A 25 -4.58 -23.81 37.65
N ASN A 26 -4.76 -25.04 37.13
CA ASN A 26 -5.67 -26.00 37.71
C ASN A 26 -5.23 -26.45 39.11
N ILE A 27 -3.93 -26.72 39.31
CA ILE A 27 -3.38 -27.05 40.64
C ILE A 27 -3.70 -25.93 41.64
N GLN A 28 -3.43 -24.67 41.25
CA GLN A 28 -3.69 -23.51 42.10
C GLN A 28 -5.19 -23.35 42.38
N MET A 29 -6.04 -23.56 41.37
CA MET A 29 -7.50 -23.48 41.51
C MET A 29 -8.02 -24.51 42.52
N VAL A 30 -7.61 -25.77 42.39
CA VAL A 30 -8.05 -26.85 43.30
C VAL A 30 -7.60 -26.57 44.74
N GLN A 31 -6.35 -26.16 44.94
CA GLN A 31 -5.84 -25.79 46.26
C GLN A 31 -6.62 -24.63 46.87
N SER A 32 -6.91 -23.59 46.07
CA SER A 32 -7.72 -22.44 46.50
C SER A 32 -9.14 -22.85 46.90
N LEU A 33 -9.80 -23.70 46.10
CA LEU A 33 -11.14 -24.20 46.37
C LEU A 33 -11.20 -25.05 47.63
N LEU A 34 -10.23 -25.95 47.84
CA LEU A 34 -10.11 -26.76 49.06
C LEU A 34 -9.95 -25.88 50.30
N ASN A 35 -9.02 -24.93 50.25
CA ASN A 35 -8.77 -24.00 51.36
C ASN A 35 -10.01 -23.16 51.67
N LYS A 36 -10.67 -22.60 50.65
CA LYS A 36 -11.90 -21.82 50.82
C LYS A 36 -13.03 -22.66 51.41
N SER A 37 -13.24 -23.87 50.89
CA SER A 37 -14.31 -24.76 51.37
C SER A 37 -14.09 -25.20 52.82
N LEU A 38 -12.87 -25.60 53.17
CA LEU A 38 -12.51 -25.97 54.54
C LEU A 38 -12.61 -24.80 55.52
N THR A 39 -12.23 -23.60 55.09
CA THR A 39 -12.37 -22.39 55.90
C THR A 39 -13.84 -22.10 56.19
N VAL A 40 -14.69 -22.11 55.15
CA VAL A 40 -16.14 -21.87 55.30
C VAL A 40 -16.78 -22.95 56.17
N PHE A 41 -16.43 -24.23 55.96
CA PHE A 41 -16.93 -25.33 56.76
C PHE A 41 -16.55 -25.17 58.24
N THR A 42 -15.29 -24.80 58.50
CA THR A 42 -14.78 -24.62 59.86
C THR A 42 -15.45 -23.46 60.58
N GLU A 43 -15.63 -22.32 59.91
CA GLU A 43 -16.36 -21.19 60.49
C GLU A 43 -17.82 -21.54 60.77
N GLN A 44 -18.49 -22.23 59.85
CA GLN A 44 -19.87 -22.69 60.08
C GLN A 44 -19.96 -23.69 61.24
N LEU A 45 -18.97 -24.57 61.40
CA LEU A 45 -18.92 -25.54 62.48
C LEU A 45 -18.72 -24.85 63.85
N ILE A 46 -17.80 -23.87 63.92
CA ILE A 46 -17.57 -23.05 65.11
C ILE A 46 -18.84 -22.30 65.50
N GLN A 47 -19.49 -21.66 64.53
CA GLN A 47 -20.72 -20.89 64.76
C GLN A 47 -21.89 -21.77 65.24
N LYS A 48 -22.09 -22.94 64.60
CA LYS A 48 -23.21 -23.84 64.95
C LYS A 48 -23.03 -24.52 66.29
N GLN A 49 -21.80 -24.92 66.65
CA GLN A 49 -21.53 -25.58 67.93
C GLN A 49 -21.18 -24.60 69.07
N LYS A 50 -21.08 -23.29 68.80
CA LYS A 50 -20.66 -22.26 69.77
C LYS A 50 -19.36 -22.65 70.48
N ILE A 51 -18.38 -23.09 69.69
CA ILE A 51 -17.09 -23.55 70.19
C ILE A 51 -16.36 -22.36 70.85
N PRO A 52 -15.76 -22.53 72.06
CA PRO A 52 -14.97 -21.48 72.68
C PRO A 52 -13.76 -21.04 71.83
N ASP A 53 -13.28 -19.82 72.01
CA ASP A 53 -12.25 -19.22 71.14
C ASP A 53 -10.92 -20.00 71.09
N ASP A 54 -10.50 -20.59 72.21
CA ASP A 54 -9.23 -21.33 72.29
C ASP A 54 -9.23 -22.61 71.41
N PRO A 55 -10.22 -23.53 71.51
CA PRO A 55 -10.36 -24.64 70.56
C PRO A 55 -10.72 -24.21 69.13
N ALA A 56 -11.47 -23.12 68.94
CA ALA A 56 -11.77 -22.59 67.61
C ALA A 56 -10.50 -22.16 66.85
N THR A 57 -9.56 -21.53 67.55
CA THR A 57 -8.27 -21.11 66.98
C THR A 57 -7.41 -22.30 66.59
N ARG A 58 -7.41 -23.37 67.40
CA ARG A 58 -6.72 -24.64 67.05
C ARG A 58 -7.34 -25.31 65.82
N LEU A 59 -8.66 -25.27 65.68
CA LEU A 59 -9.36 -25.85 64.53
C LEU A 59 -9.03 -25.10 63.24
N ARG A 60 -8.98 -23.76 63.28
CA ARG A 60 -8.52 -22.92 62.14
C ARG A 60 -7.07 -23.24 61.76
N ALA A 61 -6.17 -23.38 62.73
CA ALA A 61 -4.78 -23.76 62.46
C ALA A 61 -4.64 -25.17 61.86
N GLY A 62 -5.57 -26.08 62.19
CA GLY A 62 -5.64 -27.43 61.62
C GLY A 62 -6.12 -27.48 60.17
N CYS A 63 -6.88 -26.48 59.71
CA CYS A 63 -7.48 -26.45 58.37
C CYS A 63 -6.44 -26.58 57.26
N ASN A 64 -5.33 -25.86 57.36
CA ASN A 64 -4.27 -25.90 56.34
C ASN A 64 -3.64 -27.29 56.24
N LYS A 65 -3.43 -27.99 57.37
CA LYS A 65 -2.90 -29.35 57.37
C LYS A 65 -3.89 -30.33 56.74
N THR A 66 -5.16 -30.20 57.06
CA THR A 66 -6.24 -31.00 56.48
C THR A 66 -6.39 -30.75 54.98
N ALA A 67 -6.28 -29.49 54.53
CA ALA A 67 -6.32 -29.14 53.11
C ALA A 67 -5.18 -29.80 52.33
N ILE A 68 -3.97 -29.78 52.88
CA ILE A 68 -2.80 -30.43 52.27
C ILE A 68 -3.00 -31.96 52.22
N ALA A 69 -3.51 -32.57 53.29
CA ALA A 69 -3.79 -34.00 53.32
C ALA A 69 -4.81 -34.40 52.24
N ILE A 70 -5.94 -33.69 52.15
CA ILE A 70 -6.97 -33.93 51.14
C ILE A 70 -6.42 -33.72 49.73
N TYR A 71 -5.60 -32.69 49.51
CA TYR A 71 -4.96 -32.46 48.22
C TYR A 71 -4.03 -33.62 47.83
N ASN A 72 -3.24 -34.12 48.78
CA ASN A 72 -2.36 -35.28 48.57
C ASN A 72 -3.15 -36.54 48.22
N ASP A 73 -4.32 -36.74 48.84
CA ASP A 73 -5.22 -37.85 48.52
C ASP A 73 -5.80 -37.73 47.10
N CYS A 74 -6.07 -36.50 46.65
CA CYS A 74 -6.54 -36.21 45.29
C CYS A 74 -5.43 -36.20 44.23
N LEU A 75 -4.16 -36.20 44.63
CA LEU A 75 -3.00 -36.07 43.74
C LEU A 75 -2.95 -37.11 42.60
N PRO A 76 -3.30 -38.41 42.81
CA PRO A 76 -3.36 -39.38 41.72
C PRO A 76 -4.40 -39.01 40.64
N ALA A 77 -5.57 -38.52 41.06
CA ALA A 77 -6.61 -38.07 40.12
C ALA A 77 -6.19 -36.79 39.38
N MET A 78 -5.53 -35.86 40.09
CA MET A 78 -4.95 -34.66 39.48
C MET A 78 -3.86 -35.00 38.46
N ASN A 79 -3.00 -35.97 38.75
CA ASN A 79 -1.98 -36.41 37.80
C ASN A 79 -2.59 -37.03 36.54
N ASN A 80 -3.68 -37.79 36.66
CA ASN A 80 -4.41 -38.32 35.51
C ASN A 80 -5.02 -37.20 34.67
N LEU A 81 -5.59 -36.19 35.31
CA LEU A 81 -6.14 -35.01 34.63
C LEU A 81 -5.04 -34.19 33.93
N ASN A 82 -3.90 -33.99 34.59
CA ASN A 82 -2.75 -33.31 34.02
C ASN A 82 -2.19 -34.06 32.81
N ALA A 83 -2.12 -35.39 32.89
CA ALA A 83 -1.75 -36.23 31.75
C ALA A 83 -2.76 -36.14 30.60
N LEU A 84 -4.04 -35.91 30.89
CA LEU A 84 -5.07 -35.70 29.88
C LEU A 84 -4.91 -34.33 29.21
N TYR A 85 -4.64 -33.26 29.95
CA TYR A 85 -4.35 -31.95 29.36
C TYR A 85 -3.14 -32.00 28.42
N ARG A 86 -2.06 -32.66 28.85
CA ARG A 86 -0.87 -32.89 28.01
C ARG A 86 -1.11 -33.78 26.79
N LYS A 87 -2.24 -34.48 26.71
CA LYS A 87 -2.61 -35.28 25.52
C LYS A 87 -3.59 -34.54 24.61
N THR A 88 -4.48 -33.74 25.21
CA THR A 88 -5.52 -33.01 24.48
C THR A 88 -4.97 -31.77 23.80
N PHE A 89 -4.09 -31.02 24.48
CA PHE A 89 -3.50 -29.79 23.96
C PHE A 89 -2.16 -30.06 23.26
N VAL A 90 -2.14 -31.11 22.44
CA VAL A 90 -0.98 -31.45 21.62
C VAL A 90 -1.37 -31.43 20.17
N ILE A 91 -0.55 -30.75 19.36
CA ILE A 91 -0.70 -30.78 17.91
C ILE A 91 0.07 -32.00 17.39
N PRO A 92 -0.58 -32.90 16.62
CA PRO A 92 0.12 -34.01 15.99
C PRO A 92 1.15 -33.50 14.97
N ASP A 93 2.31 -34.16 14.89
CA ASP A 93 3.41 -33.71 14.02
C ASP A 93 3.05 -33.71 12.52
N ASN A 94 1.99 -34.44 12.16
CA ASN A 94 1.47 -34.53 10.80
C ASN A 94 0.36 -33.50 10.49
N VAL A 95 0.06 -32.59 11.41
CA VAL A 95 -0.99 -31.57 11.26
C VAL A 95 -0.34 -30.19 11.23
N LEU A 96 -0.59 -29.46 10.15
CA LEU A 96 -0.19 -28.07 10.01
C LEU A 96 -1.32 -27.15 10.47
N ILE A 97 -0.96 -26.10 11.19
CA ILE A 97 -1.87 -25.02 11.57
C ILE A 97 -2.33 -24.30 10.28
N PRO A 98 -3.59 -23.83 10.20
CA PRO A 98 -4.09 -23.12 9.03
C PRO A 98 -3.24 -21.93 8.57
N THR A 99 -2.55 -21.25 9.49
CA THR A 99 -1.61 -20.15 9.18
C THR A 99 -0.42 -20.62 8.34
N ASP A 100 -0.01 -21.87 8.50
CA ASP A 100 1.16 -22.43 7.84
C ASP A 100 0.82 -23.17 6.55
N LEU A 101 -0.46 -23.26 6.19
CA LEU A 101 -0.88 -23.78 4.90
C LEU A 101 -0.27 -22.97 3.76
N LEU A 102 0.00 -21.67 3.94
CA LEU A 102 0.69 -20.85 2.94
C LEU A 102 2.16 -21.28 2.76
N HIS A 103 2.80 -21.74 3.83
CA HIS A 103 4.18 -22.26 3.79
C HIS A 103 4.26 -23.63 3.09
N THR A 104 3.17 -24.41 3.00
CA THR A 104 3.19 -25.69 2.24
C THR A 104 3.48 -25.53 0.75
N ARG A 105 3.15 -24.37 0.18
CA ARG A 105 3.48 -24.08 -1.23
C ARG A 105 4.97 -23.91 -1.47
N GLY A 106 5.79 -23.79 -0.41
CA GLY A 106 7.24 -23.80 -0.52
C GLY A 106 7.74 -22.71 -1.46
N TYR A 107 7.21 -21.49 -1.31
CA TYR A 107 7.75 -20.33 -2.02
C TYR A 107 9.23 -20.22 -1.68
N THR A 108 10.09 -20.47 -2.65
CA THR A 108 11.54 -20.37 -2.47
C THR A 108 11.91 -18.90 -2.46
N GLU A 109 12.98 -18.56 -1.73
CA GLU A 109 13.52 -17.19 -1.69
C GLU A 109 13.88 -16.68 -3.10
N GLU A 110 14.23 -17.59 -4.01
CA GLU A 110 14.45 -17.29 -5.43
C GLU A 110 13.18 -16.85 -6.15
N LEU A 111 12.05 -17.51 -5.88
CA LEU A 111 10.75 -17.15 -6.46
C LEU A 111 10.26 -15.81 -5.90
N GLU A 112 10.46 -15.56 -4.60
CA GLU A 112 10.13 -14.28 -3.98
C GLU A 112 10.92 -13.13 -4.61
N LYS A 113 12.25 -13.27 -4.75
CA LYS A 113 13.10 -12.28 -5.44
C LYS A 113 12.70 -12.06 -6.89
N SER A 114 12.31 -13.13 -7.60
CA SER A 114 11.85 -13.00 -8.98
C SER A 114 10.54 -12.21 -9.08
N LEU A 115 9.60 -12.44 -8.15
CA LEU A 115 8.33 -11.71 -8.09
C LEU A 115 8.57 -10.24 -7.74
N GLU A 116 9.45 -9.95 -6.78
CA GLU A 116 9.81 -8.57 -6.43
C GLU A 116 10.42 -7.83 -7.62
N GLN A 117 11.29 -8.49 -8.38
CA GLN A 117 11.88 -7.90 -9.58
C GLN A 117 10.85 -7.67 -10.68
N GLU A 118 9.89 -8.59 -10.87
CA GLU A 118 8.80 -8.43 -11.83
C GLU A 118 7.87 -7.27 -11.43
N VAL A 119 7.52 -7.16 -10.16
CA VAL A 119 6.71 -6.06 -9.61
C VAL A 119 7.42 -4.73 -9.80
N GLN A 120 8.73 -4.67 -9.53
CA GLN A 120 9.50 -3.44 -9.71
C GLN A 120 9.60 -3.06 -11.18
N THR A 121 9.84 -4.02 -12.07
CA THR A 121 9.88 -3.79 -13.53
C THR A 121 8.54 -3.28 -14.05
N ALA A 122 7.43 -3.88 -13.60
CA ALA A 122 6.08 -3.45 -13.96
C ALA A 122 5.79 -2.02 -13.46
N LYS A 123 6.21 -1.70 -12.22
CA LYS A 123 6.07 -0.36 -11.64
C LYS A 123 6.84 0.69 -12.44
N ASP A 124 8.08 0.38 -12.83
CA ASP A 124 8.91 1.29 -13.62
C ASP A 124 8.30 1.51 -15.02
N ALA A 125 7.77 0.46 -15.66
CA ALA A 125 7.06 0.57 -16.92
C ALA A 125 5.80 1.43 -16.82
N VAL A 126 5.01 1.28 -15.74
CA VAL A 126 3.82 2.11 -15.50
C VAL A 126 4.21 3.57 -15.29
N MET A 127 5.29 3.84 -14.55
CA MET A 127 5.77 5.20 -14.31
C MET A 127 6.26 5.86 -15.61
N GLN A 128 7.01 5.14 -16.44
CA GLN A 128 7.41 5.61 -17.76
C GLN A 128 6.20 5.88 -18.65
N GLY A 129 5.21 4.98 -18.64
CA GLY A 129 3.95 5.17 -19.36
C GLY A 129 3.19 6.42 -18.91
N ALA A 130 3.16 6.71 -17.60
CA ALA A 130 2.52 7.90 -17.06
C ALA A 130 3.22 9.19 -17.51
N VAL A 131 4.56 9.22 -17.48
CA VAL A 131 5.35 10.36 -17.98
C VAL A 131 5.11 10.56 -19.48
N PHE A 132 5.09 9.47 -20.25
CA PHE A 132 4.85 9.53 -21.68
C PHE A 132 3.45 10.08 -21.99
N LEU A 133 2.41 9.62 -21.30
CA LEU A 133 1.06 10.14 -21.44
C LEU A 133 0.99 11.65 -21.12
N ALA A 134 1.62 12.08 -20.04
CA ALA A 134 1.68 13.51 -19.70
C ALA A 134 2.40 14.33 -20.78
N SER A 135 3.47 13.81 -21.39
CA SER A 135 4.14 14.48 -22.51
C SER A 135 3.27 14.56 -23.76
N LEU A 136 2.49 13.51 -24.04
CA LEU A 136 1.59 13.45 -25.19
C LEU A 136 0.41 14.41 -25.02
N GLU A 137 -0.12 14.55 -23.80
CA GLU A 137 -1.12 15.55 -23.47
C GLU A 137 -0.58 16.98 -23.66
N ALA A 138 0.66 17.24 -23.25
CA ALA A 138 1.30 18.54 -23.45
C ALA A 138 1.54 18.86 -24.93
N GLU A 139 1.97 17.86 -25.73
CA GLU A 139 2.14 18.02 -27.18
C GLU A 139 0.81 18.27 -27.88
N LEU A 140 -0.25 17.57 -27.48
CA LEU A 140 -1.59 17.76 -28.04
C LEU A 140 -2.10 19.19 -27.74
N GLU A 141 -1.88 19.69 -26.53
CA GLU A 141 -2.24 21.06 -26.18
C GLU A 141 -1.46 22.09 -27.01
N LEU A 142 -0.16 21.87 -27.23
CA LEU A 142 0.64 22.73 -28.12
C LEU A 142 0.11 22.72 -29.57
N HIS A 143 -0.31 21.56 -30.08
CA HIS A 143 -0.91 21.47 -31.41
C HIS A 143 -2.22 22.26 -31.50
N ARG A 144 -3.06 22.21 -30.47
CA ARG A 144 -4.30 23.03 -30.41
C ARG A 144 -3.99 24.52 -30.41
N GLU A 145 -2.94 24.95 -29.71
CA GLU A 145 -2.52 26.35 -29.74
C GLU A 145 -1.99 26.76 -31.13
N LEU A 146 -1.31 25.86 -31.84
CA LEU A 146 -0.81 26.10 -33.20
C LEU A 146 -1.91 26.16 -34.27
N GLU A 147 -3.04 25.47 -34.09
CA GLU A 147 -4.16 25.49 -35.05
C GLU A 147 -4.60 26.92 -35.39
N ALA A 148 -4.70 27.80 -34.38
CA ALA A 148 -5.04 29.20 -34.60
C ALA A 148 -4.00 29.97 -35.42
N CYS A 149 -2.71 29.60 -35.34
CA CYS A 149 -1.68 30.19 -36.18
C CYS A 149 -1.78 29.72 -37.63
N TYR A 150 -2.11 28.44 -37.86
CA TYR A 150 -2.34 27.92 -39.21
C TYR A 150 -3.56 28.56 -39.87
N GLU A 151 -4.65 28.75 -39.12
CA GLU A 151 -5.84 29.46 -39.62
C GLU A 151 -5.50 30.91 -40.01
N ALA A 152 -4.73 31.62 -39.18
CA ALA A 152 -4.27 32.97 -39.49
C ALA A 152 -3.31 33.02 -40.70
N GLU A 153 -2.46 32.00 -40.87
CA GLU A 153 -1.61 31.88 -42.05
C GLU A 153 -2.43 31.65 -43.33
N GLU A 154 -3.44 30.78 -43.28
CA GLU A 154 -4.37 30.57 -44.40
C GLU A 154 -5.10 31.86 -44.77
N GLU A 155 -5.58 32.64 -43.79
CA GLU A 155 -6.24 33.93 -44.03
C GLU A 155 -5.30 34.93 -44.73
N ILE A 156 -4.03 35.01 -44.30
CA ILE A 156 -3.03 35.88 -44.95
C ILE A 156 -2.73 35.40 -46.37
N ILE A 157 -2.64 34.08 -46.60
CA ILE A 157 -2.42 33.51 -47.93
C ILE A 157 -3.60 33.82 -48.86
N GLU A 158 -4.83 33.76 -48.36
CA GLU A 158 -6.03 34.12 -49.13
C GLU A 158 -6.01 35.61 -49.50
N GLN A 159 -5.73 36.49 -48.54
CA GLN A 159 -5.57 37.92 -48.80
C GLN A 159 -4.46 38.21 -49.83
N LEU A 160 -3.34 37.50 -49.77
CA LEU A 160 -2.27 37.63 -50.76
C LEU A 160 -2.68 37.18 -52.17
N LYS A 161 -3.51 36.13 -52.28
CA LYS A 161 -4.08 35.72 -53.58
C LYS A 161 -5.02 36.78 -54.12
N ASP A 162 -5.87 37.35 -53.27
CA ASP A 162 -6.77 38.45 -53.67
C ASP A 162 -5.95 39.65 -54.18
N PHE A 163 -4.87 40.04 -53.50
CA PHE A 163 -3.97 41.10 -53.98
C PHE A 163 -3.22 40.74 -55.28
N GLN A 164 -2.94 39.46 -55.51
CA GLN A 164 -2.32 38.98 -56.74
C GLN A 164 -3.32 38.93 -57.90
N GLU A 165 -4.61 38.72 -57.62
CA GLU A 165 -5.70 38.87 -58.61
C GLU A 165 -6.06 40.34 -58.87
N GLU A 166 -5.81 41.24 -57.90
CA GLU A 166 -5.91 42.70 -58.04
C GLU A 166 -4.66 43.38 -58.63
N GLU A 167 -3.62 42.63 -59.05
CA GLU A 167 -2.48 43.20 -59.76
C GLU A 167 -2.98 43.91 -61.04
N ILE A 168 -2.91 45.23 -60.99
CA ILE A 168 -3.35 46.15 -62.02
C ILE A 168 -2.67 45.76 -63.34
N ASP A 169 -3.48 45.50 -64.38
CA ASP A 169 -2.99 45.16 -65.71
C ASP A 169 -1.96 46.23 -66.13
N PRO A 170 -0.69 45.87 -66.40
CA PRO A 170 0.33 46.84 -66.80
C PRO A 170 -0.08 47.65 -68.03
N ASP A 171 -0.98 47.11 -68.85
CA ASP A 171 -1.59 47.83 -69.98
C ASP A 171 -2.57 48.93 -69.54
N ASP A 172 -3.33 48.75 -68.45
CA ASP A 172 -4.23 49.77 -67.90
C ASP A 172 -3.44 50.93 -67.26
N VAL A 173 -2.31 50.63 -66.60
CA VAL A 173 -1.39 51.66 -66.09
C VAL A 173 -0.70 52.39 -67.25
N SER A 174 -0.27 51.67 -68.29
CA SER A 174 0.32 52.24 -69.50
C SER A 174 -0.66 53.17 -70.22
N ASP A 175 -1.93 52.77 -70.34
CA ASP A 175 -2.97 53.57 -70.99
C ASP A 175 -3.38 54.78 -70.14
N LEU A 176 -3.37 54.67 -68.81
CA LEU A 176 -3.56 55.81 -67.92
C LEU A 176 -2.42 56.83 -68.06
N VAL A 177 -1.17 56.36 -68.15
CA VAL A 177 0.02 57.20 -68.37
C VAL A 177 -0.05 57.89 -69.74
N LYS A 178 -0.37 57.16 -70.82
CA LYS A 178 -0.58 57.76 -72.15
C LYS A 178 -1.71 58.78 -72.17
N ARG A 179 -2.81 58.54 -71.45
CA ARG A 179 -3.92 59.52 -71.33
C ARG A 179 -3.49 60.76 -70.55
N LEU A 180 -2.66 60.62 -69.52
CA LEU A 180 -2.11 61.73 -68.75
C LEU A 180 -1.07 62.55 -69.54
N GLU A 181 -0.30 61.89 -70.42
CA GLU A 181 0.57 62.54 -71.40
C GLU A 181 -0.24 63.33 -72.45
N ILE A 182 -1.30 62.73 -73.01
CA ILE A 182 -2.20 63.42 -73.96
C ILE A 182 -2.93 64.61 -73.30
N ALA A 183 -3.25 64.50 -72.01
CA ALA A 183 -3.85 65.58 -71.22
C ALA A 183 -2.84 66.67 -70.78
N GLY A 184 -1.54 66.49 -71.07
CA GLY A 184 -0.49 67.49 -70.83
C GLY A 184 -0.08 67.65 -69.37
N ILE A 185 -0.35 66.65 -68.51
CA ILE A 185 -0.06 66.70 -67.08
C ILE A 185 1.36 66.16 -66.78
N VAL A 186 1.87 65.25 -67.61
CA VAL A 186 3.22 64.68 -67.50
C VAL A 186 4.06 65.18 -68.68
N VAL A 187 5.23 65.76 -68.39
CA VAL A 187 6.20 66.27 -69.38
C VAL A 187 7.38 65.31 -69.42
N ASP A 188 7.66 64.76 -70.60
CA ASP A 188 8.81 63.88 -70.87
C ASP A 188 10.14 64.57 -70.50
N GLY A 189 10.68 64.21 -69.34
CA GLY A 189 12.03 64.53 -68.89
C GLY A 189 12.97 63.37 -69.18
N ASN A 190 13.24 63.09 -70.45
CA ASN A 190 14.19 62.05 -70.84
C ASN A 190 15.63 62.58 -70.75
N ALA A 191 16.29 62.43 -69.59
CA ALA A 191 17.75 62.42 -69.45
C ALA A 191 18.19 62.07 -68.01
N GLN A 192 18.58 60.82 -67.77
CA GLN A 192 19.94 60.45 -67.34
C GLN A 192 19.98 59.01 -66.82
N GLU A 193 20.75 58.19 -67.53
CA GLU A 193 21.36 56.98 -67.01
C GLU A 193 22.11 57.29 -65.71
N SER A 194 21.81 56.55 -64.64
CA SER A 194 22.82 56.19 -63.66
C SER A 194 22.53 54.81 -63.07
N ILE A 195 23.50 53.94 -63.30
CA ILE A 195 23.74 52.64 -62.71
C ILE A 195 23.62 52.72 -61.18
N VAL A 196 22.79 51.86 -60.59
CA VAL A 196 22.96 51.43 -59.20
C VAL A 196 22.85 49.91 -59.16
N GLU A 197 24.01 49.26 -59.17
CA GLU A 197 24.17 47.89 -58.68
C GLU A 197 23.71 47.84 -57.22
N LEU A 198 22.80 46.91 -56.90
CA LEU A 198 22.47 46.53 -55.54
C LEU A 198 22.67 45.01 -55.43
N ASP A 199 23.95 44.64 -55.44
CA ASP A 199 24.44 43.39 -54.89
C ASP A 199 24.45 43.47 -53.34
N ASN A 200 24.10 42.34 -52.72
CA ASN A 200 24.26 41.99 -51.30
C ASN A 200 23.33 42.62 -50.27
N PHE A 201 22.42 41.82 -49.71
CA PHE A 201 22.55 41.16 -48.40
C PHE A 201 21.19 40.58 -48.02
N LEU A 202 21.03 39.24 -47.93
CA LEU A 202 20.13 38.53 -47.00
C LEU A 202 20.18 37.00 -47.21
N LEU A 203 21.39 36.45 -47.26
CA LEU A 203 21.63 35.04 -46.93
C LEU A 203 22.65 35.00 -45.79
N GLN A 204 22.16 35.22 -44.57
CA GLN A 204 22.86 34.78 -43.37
C GLN A 204 22.20 33.50 -42.87
N LYS A 205 23.05 32.48 -42.75
CA LYS A 205 22.88 31.27 -41.95
C LYS A 205 22.47 31.57 -40.51
#